data_AF-A0A356BD73-F1
#
_entry.id   AF-A0A356BD73-F1
#
_cell.length_a   1.000
_cell.length_b   1.000
_cell.length_c   1.000
_cell.angle_alpha   90.00
_cell.angle_beta   90.00
_cell.angle_gamma   90.00
#
_symmetry.space_group_name_H-M   'P 1'
#
loop_
_entity.id
_entity.type
_entity.pdbx_description
1 polymer ?
#
loop_
_entity_poly.entity_id
_entity_poly.type
_entity_poly.pdbx_seq_one_letter_code
_entity_poly.pdbx_strand_id
1 'polypeptide(L)'
;MIELNASYSPQQFWLGNFVTDTHMNDIIQAEQQPKCHEKFVFPYTEQSSGSFVPLYTLEEQAVCQVMAHRGCIPATLLFGYSMTTEYESSARVICEVNSFQYMFLGIAALLYHHRDRGFYHELQFLYGNMLLYKMCRFLIANNARLGFNVNGHPVMEFCQEVVQEVDVPNTLDS
;
A
#
# COMPACT_ATOMS: atom_id res chain seq x y z
N MET A 1 -15.86 8.66 0.35
CA MET A 1 -16.43 7.33 0.05
C MET A 1 -16.33 7.19 -1.47
N ILE A 2 -15.55 6.25 -1.99
CA ILE A 2 -15.37 6.11 -3.44
C ILE A 2 -16.60 5.34 -3.96
N GLU A 3 -17.42 5.98 -4.78
CA GLU A 3 -18.61 5.35 -5.37
C GLU A 3 -18.19 4.34 -6.44
N LEU A 4 -18.68 3.10 -6.29
CA LEU A 4 -18.44 1.97 -7.18
C LEU A 4 -19.66 1.81 -8.09
N ASN A 5 -19.47 1.90 -9.41
CA ASN A 5 -20.55 1.69 -10.38
C ASN A 5 -20.71 0.22 -10.84
N ALA A 6 -20.27 -0.77 -10.04
CA ALA A 6 -20.27 -2.17 -10.45
C ALA A 6 -21.23 -3.05 -9.61
N SER A 7 -21.97 -3.92 -10.28
CA SER A 7 -22.82 -4.99 -9.70
C SER A 7 -22.01 -6.18 -9.15
N TYR A 8 -20.72 -5.99 -8.88
CA TYR A 8 -19.81 -6.99 -8.35
C TYR A 8 -19.73 -6.79 -6.85
N SER A 9 -20.19 -7.76 -6.06
CA SER A 9 -20.01 -7.80 -4.61
C SER A 9 -18.83 -8.72 -4.31
N PRO A 10 -17.57 -8.26 -4.44
CA PRO A 10 -16.44 -9.07 -4.01
C PRO A 10 -16.66 -9.41 -2.53
N GLN A 11 -16.57 -10.68 -2.18
CA GLN A 11 -16.56 -11.07 -0.76
C GLN A 11 -15.35 -10.41 -0.12
N GLN A 12 -15.58 -9.43 0.75
CA GLN A 12 -14.54 -8.77 1.51
C GLN A 12 -14.10 -9.73 2.62
N PHE A 13 -13.00 -10.45 2.39
CA PHE A 13 -12.47 -11.37 3.38
C PHE A 13 -11.62 -10.64 4.41
N TRP A 14 -11.96 -10.85 5.68
CA TRP A 14 -11.12 -10.50 6.81
C TRP A 14 -10.11 -11.63 7.04
N LEU A 15 -8.86 -11.40 6.65
CA LEU A 15 -7.72 -12.27 6.88
C LEU A 15 -7.22 -12.18 8.32
N GLY A 16 -7.61 -11.16 9.09
CA GLY A 16 -7.17 -11.00 10.48
C GLY A 16 -7.47 -12.22 11.39
N ASN A 17 -8.36 -13.13 10.98
CA ASN A 17 -8.59 -14.41 11.67
C ASN A 17 -7.39 -15.38 11.59
N PHE A 18 -6.44 -15.16 10.68
CA PHE A 18 -5.18 -15.93 10.59
C PHE A 18 -4.06 -15.35 11.46
N VAL A 19 -4.30 -14.24 12.14
CA VAL A 19 -3.31 -13.59 13.02
C VAL A 19 -3.31 -14.31 14.37
N THR A 20 -2.12 -14.68 14.84
CA THR A 20 -1.93 -15.33 16.15
C THR A 20 -1.72 -14.26 17.24
N ASP A 21 -1.81 -14.66 18.50
CA ASP A 21 -1.49 -13.77 19.63
C ASP A 21 -0.04 -13.24 19.56
N THR A 22 0.90 -14.08 19.07
CA THR A 22 2.29 -13.66 18.83
C THR A 22 2.36 -12.53 17.83
N HIS A 23 1.71 -12.67 16.67
CA HIS A 23 1.65 -11.60 15.67
C HIS A 23 1.01 -10.32 16.23
N MET A 24 -0.02 -10.44 17.06
CA MET A 24 -0.64 -9.28 17.70
C MET A 24 0.30 -8.58 18.68
N ASN A 25 1.08 -9.33 19.45
CA ASN A 25 2.10 -8.78 20.33
C ASN A 25 3.19 -8.04 19.54
N ASP A 26 3.63 -8.61 18.41
CA ASP A 26 4.61 -7.98 17.52
C ASP A 26 4.09 -6.66 16.95
N ILE A 27 2.81 -6.61 16.53
CA ILE A 27 2.17 -5.37 16.06
C ILE A 27 2.17 -4.32 17.18
N ILE A 28 1.74 -4.70 18.39
CA ILE A 28 1.69 -3.78 19.54
C ILE A 28 3.10 -3.26 19.88
N GLN A 29 4.11 -4.12 19.82
CA GLN A 29 5.49 -3.73 20.06
C GLN A 29 6.01 -2.77 18.99
N ALA A 30 5.74 -3.04 17.71
CA ALA A 30 6.11 -2.16 16.60
C ALA A 30 5.43 -0.77 16.70
N GLU A 31 4.17 -0.73 17.14
CA GLU A 31 3.46 0.51 17.42
C GLU A 31 4.06 1.33 18.57
N GLN A 32 4.85 0.71 19.45
CA GLN A 32 5.51 1.39 20.57
C GLN A 32 6.95 1.83 20.27
N GLN A 33 7.56 1.30 19.20
CA GLN A 33 8.93 1.67 18.84
C GLN A 33 9.04 3.16 18.46
N PRO A 34 10.21 3.79 18.75
CA PRO A 34 10.51 5.13 18.30
C PRO A 34 10.41 5.24 16.77
N LYS A 35 9.65 6.21 16.29
CA LYS A 35 9.41 6.45 14.86
C LYS A 35 9.37 7.94 14.59
N CYS A 36 9.65 8.32 13.35
CA CYS A 36 9.57 9.71 12.93
C CYS A 36 8.13 10.13 12.59
N HIS A 37 7.23 9.17 12.33
CA HIS A 37 5.80 9.43 12.15
C HIS A 37 4.93 8.28 12.64
N GLU A 38 3.88 8.56 13.43
CA GLU A 38 3.06 7.55 14.12
C GLU A 38 2.34 6.55 13.19
N LYS A 39 2.02 6.98 11.97
CA LYS A 39 1.34 6.14 10.97
C LYS A 39 2.29 5.37 10.05
N PHE A 40 3.59 5.45 10.29
CA PHE A 40 4.60 4.73 9.55
C PHE A 40 5.13 3.57 10.41
N VAL A 41 4.54 2.40 10.22
CA VAL A 41 4.95 1.18 10.92
C VAL A 41 5.16 0.10 9.86
N PHE A 42 6.41 -0.29 9.60
CA PHE A 42 6.66 -1.32 8.59
C PHE A 42 6.24 -2.69 9.11
N PRO A 43 5.36 -3.40 8.38
CA PRO A 43 4.97 -4.75 8.75
C PRO A 43 6.16 -5.70 8.50
N TYR A 44 6.33 -6.69 9.38
CA TYR A 44 7.33 -7.76 9.31
C TYR A 44 8.79 -7.41 9.55
N THR A 45 9.26 -7.86 10.71
CA THR A 45 10.46 -8.67 10.97
C THR A 45 10.56 -8.78 12.49
N GLU A 46 11.17 -9.84 13.04
CA GLU A 46 11.48 -9.96 14.47
C GLU A 46 12.21 -8.72 15.05
N GLN A 47 12.68 -7.81 14.17
CA GLN A 47 13.33 -6.54 14.48
C GLN A 47 12.99 -5.40 13.49
N SER A 48 11.79 -5.35 12.91
CA SER A 48 11.27 -4.16 12.19
C SER A 48 12.32 -3.40 11.34
N SER A 49 12.84 -4.03 10.29
CA SER A 49 13.98 -3.56 9.48
C SER A 49 13.69 -2.34 8.59
N GLY A 50 12.64 -1.58 8.87
CA GLY A 50 12.36 -0.28 8.24
C GLY A 50 12.19 -0.31 6.72
N SER A 51 11.78 -1.44 6.14
CA SER A 51 11.84 -1.62 4.69
C SER A 51 10.46 -1.80 4.07
N PHE A 52 10.26 -1.17 2.89
CA PHE A 52 9.06 -1.35 2.08
C PHE A 52 9.28 -2.48 1.06
N VAL A 53 8.94 -3.70 1.45
CA VAL A 53 9.26 -4.91 0.67
C VAL A 53 8.00 -5.75 0.41
N PRO A 54 8.03 -6.63 -0.60
CA PRO A 54 6.93 -7.54 -0.87
C PRO A 54 6.61 -8.44 0.34
N LEU A 55 5.32 -8.72 0.54
CA LEU A 55 4.76 -9.80 1.35
C LEU A 55 4.85 -11.16 0.63
N TYR A 56 5.22 -12.22 1.34
CA TYR A 56 5.47 -13.57 0.82
C TYR A 56 4.48 -14.62 1.34
N THR A 57 3.75 -14.34 2.42
CA THR A 57 2.85 -15.32 3.07
C THR A 57 1.43 -14.79 3.28
N LEU A 58 0.47 -15.68 3.52
CA LEU A 58 -0.92 -15.29 3.82
C LEU A 58 -1.02 -14.63 5.20
N GLU A 59 -0.22 -15.11 6.13
CA GLU A 59 0.02 -14.52 7.44
C GLU A 59 0.49 -13.07 7.29
N GLU A 60 1.42 -12.83 6.36
CA GLU A 60 1.88 -11.49 5.98
C GLU A 60 0.79 -10.56 5.49
N GLN A 61 -0.09 -11.07 4.64
CA GLN A 61 -1.27 -10.33 4.21
C GLN A 61 -2.22 -10.05 5.38
N ALA A 62 -2.41 -11.00 6.29
CA ALA A 62 -3.31 -10.88 7.43
C ALA A 62 -2.84 -9.80 8.43
N VAL A 63 -1.57 -9.80 8.81
CA VAL A 63 -1.01 -8.76 9.69
C VAL A 63 -1.04 -7.40 9.00
N CYS A 64 -0.69 -7.32 7.71
CA CYS A 64 -0.79 -6.06 6.98
C CYS A 64 -2.22 -5.53 6.93
N GLN A 65 -3.22 -6.40 6.76
CA GLN A 65 -4.63 -5.99 6.82
C GLN A 65 -4.99 -5.41 8.20
N VAL A 66 -4.57 -6.05 9.29
CA VAL A 66 -4.81 -5.53 10.65
C VAL A 66 -4.15 -4.17 10.84
N MET A 67 -2.87 -4.03 10.46
CA MET A 67 -2.14 -2.76 10.58
C MET A 67 -2.73 -1.66 9.70
N ALA A 68 -3.16 -1.99 8.48
CA ALA A 68 -3.85 -1.06 7.58
C ALA A 68 -5.13 -0.50 8.23
N HIS A 69 -5.92 -1.35 8.89
CA HIS A 69 -7.13 -0.94 9.64
C HIS A 69 -6.82 -0.06 10.85
N ARG A 70 -5.61 -0.17 11.41
CA ARG A 70 -5.10 0.76 12.46
C ARG A 70 -4.54 2.07 11.90
N GLY A 71 -4.56 2.23 10.57
CA GLY A 71 -4.12 3.43 9.86
C GLY A 71 -2.63 3.44 9.53
N CYS A 72 -1.95 2.29 9.54
CA CYS A 72 -0.57 2.20 9.09
C CYS A 72 -0.47 2.36 7.56
N ILE A 73 0.27 3.37 7.10
CA ILE A 73 0.34 3.74 5.69
C ILE A 73 1.11 2.70 4.86
N PRO A 74 2.35 2.29 5.23
CA PRO A 74 3.06 1.23 4.50
C PRO A 74 2.27 -0.07 4.41
N ALA A 75 1.65 -0.51 5.51
CA ALA A 75 0.84 -1.73 5.53
C ALA A 75 -0.38 -1.63 4.61
N THR A 76 -1.04 -0.47 4.56
CA THR A 76 -2.16 -0.20 3.65
C THR A 76 -1.74 -0.39 2.19
N LEU A 77 -0.60 0.19 1.81
CA LEU A 77 -0.07 0.07 0.45
C LEU A 77 0.33 -1.37 0.10
N LEU A 78 1.11 -2.03 0.96
CA LEU A 78 1.60 -3.39 0.74
C LEU A 78 0.45 -4.40 0.68
N PHE A 79 -0.52 -4.30 1.59
CA PHE A 79 -1.69 -5.16 1.57
C PHE A 79 -2.48 -4.97 0.29
N GLY A 80 -2.76 -3.72 -0.09
CA GLY A 80 -3.43 -3.39 -1.34
C GLY A 80 -2.74 -4.01 -2.55
N TYR A 81 -1.43 -3.83 -2.66
CA TYR A 81 -0.66 -4.37 -3.78
C TYR A 81 -0.63 -5.91 -3.79
N SER A 82 -0.57 -6.55 -2.63
CA SER A 82 -0.55 -8.00 -2.50
C SER A 82 -1.82 -8.71 -2.98
N MET A 83 -2.93 -7.97 -3.13
CA MET A 83 -4.21 -8.46 -3.64
C MET A 83 -4.37 -8.30 -5.16
N THR A 84 -3.36 -7.77 -5.85
CA THR A 84 -3.37 -7.62 -7.31
C THR A 84 -3.08 -8.95 -8.01
N THR A 85 -3.50 -9.05 -9.27
CA THR A 85 -3.09 -10.15 -10.15
C THR A 85 -1.61 -10.05 -10.55
N GLU A 86 -1.05 -8.84 -10.57
CA GLU A 86 0.36 -8.53 -10.88
C GLU A 86 1.35 -8.91 -9.77
N TYR A 87 0.86 -9.29 -8.59
CA TYR A 87 1.68 -9.61 -7.43
C TYR A 87 2.20 -11.04 -7.46
N GLU A 88 3.38 -11.30 -8.03
CA GLU A 88 3.82 -12.69 -8.29
C GLU A 88 4.34 -13.46 -7.05
N SER A 89 4.52 -12.81 -5.90
CA SER A 89 5.42 -13.32 -4.85
C SER A 89 4.81 -14.14 -3.69
N SER A 90 3.55 -14.59 -3.74
CA SER A 90 2.96 -15.38 -2.63
C SER A 90 1.66 -16.11 -2.98
N ALA A 91 1.24 -17.02 -2.08
CA ALA A 91 -0.15 -17.46 -1.98
C ALA A 91 -1.01 -16.26 -1.51
N ARG A 92 -1.92 -15.78 -2.38
CA ARG A 92 -2.66 -14.54 -2.18
C ARG A 92 -4.16 -14.68 -2.38
N VAL A 93 -4.91 -13.90 -1.63
CA VAL A 93 -6.33 -13.63 -1.96
C VAL A 93 -6.37 -12.49 -2.97
N ILE A 94 -6.93 -12.76 -4.15
CA ILE A 94 -7.04 -11.76 -5.22
C ILE A 94 -8.36 -11.03 -5.09
N CYS A 95 -8.31 -9.70 -4.98
CA CYS A 95 -9.48 -8.83 -5.00
C CYS A 95 -9.08 -7.45 -5.52
N GLU A 96 -9.17 -7.24 -6.83
CA GLU A 96 -8.68 -6.01 -7.49
C GLU A 96 -9.43 -4.75 -7.02
N VAL A 97 -10.70 -4.89 -6.63
CA VAL A 97 -11.50 -3.78 -6.06
C VAL A 97 -10.94 -3.33 -4.72
N ASN A 98 -10.75 -4.26 -3.78
CA ASN A 98 -10.15 -3.93 -2.48
C ASN A 98 -8.71 -3.46 -2.67
N SER A 99 -7.94 -4.15 -3.51
CA SER A 99 -6.58 -3.77 -3.90
C SER A 99 -6.49 -2.30 -4.30
N PHE A 100 -7.35 -1.86 -5.22
CA PHE A 100 -7.46 -0.46 -5.62
C PHE A 100 -7.79 0.45 -4.42
N GLN A 101 -8.80 0.10 -3.62
CA GLN A 101 -9.22 0.92 -2.48
C GLN A 101 -8.10 1.11 -1.45
N TYR A 102 -7.41 0.04 -1.05
CA TYR A 102 -6.30 0.13 -0.10
C TYR A 102 -5.15 0.96 -0.69
N MET A 103 -4.71 0.67 -1.92
CA MET A 103 -3.63 1.47 -2.52
C MET A 103 -4.01 2.94 -2.66
N PHE A 104 -5.24 3.25 -3.12
CA PHE A 104 -5.72 4.61 -3.24
C PHE A 104 -5.73 5.33 -1.87
N LEU A 105 -6.23 4.68 -0.83
CA LEU A 105 -6.23 5.22 0.53
C LEU A 105 -4.80 5.40 1.08
N GLY A 106 -3.90 4.46 0.80
CA GLY A 106 -2.51 4.55 1.20
C GLY A 106 -1.81 5.76 0.57
N ILE A 107 -1.96 5.95 -0.76
CA ILE A 107 -1.40 7.11 -1.46
C ILE A 107 -2.08 8.40 -0.97
N ALA A 108 -3.40 8.41 -0.76
CA ALA A 108 -4.09 9.56 -0.20
C ALA A 108 -3.53 9.95 1.18
N ALA A 109 -3.26 8.96 2.03
CA ALA A 109 -2.64 9.19 3.33
C ALA A 109 -1.21 9.73 3.21
N LEU A 110 -0.43 9.26 2.23
CA LEU A 110 0.90 9.83 1.97
C LEU A 110 0.81 11.31 1.61
N LEU A 111 -0.09 11.66 0.69
CA LEU A 111 -0.32 13.03 0.27
C LEU A 111 -0.88 13.90 1.40
N TYR A 112 -1.70 13.34 2.28
CA TYR A 112 -2.24 14.08 3.42
C TYR A 112 -1.14 14.41 4.45
N HIS A 113 -0.28 13.45 4.78
CA HIS A 113 0.75 13.58 5.82
C HIS A 113 2.08 14.16 5.34
N HIS A 114 2.23 14.52 4.05
CA HIS A 114 3.51 14.94 3.47
C HIS A 114 4.21 16.11 4.18
N ARG A 115 3.49 16.93 4.95
CA ARG A 115 4.02 18.08 5.69
C ARG A 115 4.33 17.79 7.15
N ASP A 116 4.00 16.60 7.64
CA ASP A 116 4.17 16.27 9.05
C ASP A 116 5.65 16.12 9.38
N ARG A 117 6.02 16.60 10.57
CA ARG A 117 7.41 16.57 11.02
C ARG A 117 7.88 15.12 11.13
N GLY A 118 9.00 14.80 10.47
CA GLY A 118 9.55 13.45 10.44
C GLY A 118 8.97 12.54 9.36
N PHE A 119 7.86 12.92 8.72
CA PHE A 119 7.25 12.14 7.65
C PHE A 119 8.18 12.00 6.43
N TYR A 120 8.91 13.06 6.07
CA TYR A 120 9.89 13.03 4.98
C TYR A 120 11.00 11.98 5.20
N HIS A 121 11.39 11.72 6.45
CA HIS A 121 12.41 10.71 6.74
C HIS A 121 11.88 9.30 6.45
N GLU A 122 10.65 9.03 6.86
CA GLU A 122 9.98 7.75 6.62
C GLU A 122 9.70 7.50 5.13
N LEU A 123 9.39 8.57 4.39
CA LEU A 123 9.17 8.52 2.95
C LEU A 123 10.37 8.00 2.16
N GLN A 124 11.59 8.14 2.67
CA GLN A 124 12.80 7.68 1.98
C GLN A 124 12.81 6.18 1.70
N PHE A 125 12.08 5.39 2.50
CA PHE A 125 11.93 3.94 2.31
C PHE A 125 10.90 3.58 1.24
N LEU A 126 10.01 4.52 0.89
CA LEU A 126 8.99 4.37 -0.16
C LEU A 126 9.44 4.93 -1.51
N TYR A 127 10.02 6.13 -1.52
CA TYR A 127 10.44 6.80 -2.76
C TYR A 127 11.65 6.09 -3.37
N GLY A 128 11.66 5.96 -4.71
CA GLY A 128 12.66 5.18 -5.44
C GLY A 128 12.46 3.66 -5.35
N ASN A 129 11.46 3.19 -4.61
CA ASN A 129 11.11 1.77 -4.56
C ASN A 129 10.21 1.38 -5.74
N MET A 130 10.58 0.32 -6.44
CA MET A 130 9.83 -0.21 -7.57
C MET A 130 8.39 -0.61 -7.20
N LEU A 131 8.12 -0.95 -5.94
CA LEU A 131 6.77 -1.26 -5.47
C LEU A 131 5.83 -0.07 -5.58
N LEU A 132 6.28 1.13 -5.21
CA LEU A 132 5.46 2.33 -5.32
C LEU A 132 5.08 2.60 -6.78
N TYR A 133 6.04 2.48 -7.70
CA TYR A 133 5.79 2.57 -9.14
C TYR A 133 4.75 1.54 -9.61
N LYS A 134 4.89 0.27 -9.22
CA LYS A 134 3.94 -0.79 -9.59
C LYS A 134 2.53 -0.51 -9.04
N MET A 135 2.42 -0.01 -7.82
CA MET A 135 1.16 0.41 -7.21
C MET A 135 0.51 1.57 -7.98
N CYS A 136 1.28 2.60 -8.31
CA CYS A 136 0.81 3.74 -9.10
C CYS A 136 0.34 3.31 -10.50
N ARG A 137 1.09 2.43 -11.17
CA ARG A 137 0.69 1.85 -12.46
C ARG A 137 -0.61 1.07 -12.37
N PHE A 138 -0.76 0.24 -11.34
CA PHE A 138 -1.99 -0.50 -11.11
C PHE A 138 -3.17 0.46 -10.94
N LEU A 139 -3.05 1.52 -10.11
CA LEU A 139 -4.13 2.49 -9.91
C LEU A 139 -4.55 3.17 -11.23
N ILE A 140 -3.59 3.62 -12.03
CA ILE A 140 -3.86 4.26 -13.34
C ILE A 140 -4.61 3.31 -14.27
N ALA A 141 -4.11 2.08 -14.43
CA ALA A 141 -4.67 1.11 -15.37
C ALA A 141 -6.07 0.64 -14.97
N ASN A 142 -6.38 0.65 -13.67
CA ASN A 142 -7.57 -0.03 -13.15
C ASN A 142 -8.68 0.91 -12.68
N ASN A 143 -8.45 2.22 -12.58
CA ASN A 143 -9.46 3.20 -12.17
C ASN A 143 -10.77 3.06 -12.96
N ALA A 144 -10.73 3.30 -14.27
CA ALA A 144 -11.91 3.20 -15.12
C ALA A 144 -12.41 1.76 -15.27
N ARG A 145 -11.50 0.78 -15.36
CA ARG A 145 -11.83 -0.64 -15.57
C ARG A 145 -12.64 -1.22 -14.41
N LEU A 146 -12.30 -0.84 -13.18
CA LEU A 146 -13.01 -1.28 -11.97
C LEU A 146 -14.22 -0.40 -11.64
N GLY A 147 -14.54 0.60 -12.47
CA GLY A 147 -15.69 1.48 -12.29
C GLY A 147 -15.51 2.54 -11.21
N PHE A 148 -14.26 2.85 -10.82
CA PHE A 148 -13.94 4.00 -9.99
C PHE A 148 -13.89 5.26 -10.87
N ASN A 149 -14.53 6.34 -10.42
CA ASN A 149 -14.56 7.61 -11.15
C ASN A 149 -13.81 8.71 -10.38
N VAL A 150 -12.53 8.47 -10.09
CA VAL A 150 -11.66 9.41 -9.36
C VAL A 150 -10.67 10.13 -10.29
N ASN A 151 -11.07 10.37 -11.54
CA ASN A 151 -10.28 11.15 -12.49
C ASN A 151 -10.09 12.59 -11.98
N GLY A 152 -8.87 13.12 -12.07
CA GLY A 152 -8.52 14.45 -11.55
C GLY A 152 -8.41 14.51 -10.01
N HIS A 153 -8.45 13.37 -9.32
CA HIS A 153 -8.12 13.33 -7.90
C HIS A 153 -6.59 13.46 -7.71
N PRO A 154 -6.10 14.19 -6.69
CA PRO A 154 -4.65 14.37 -6.47
C PRO A 154 -3.85 13.06 -6.38
N VAL A 155 -4.48 11.98 -5.91
CA VAL A 155 -3.88 10.62 -5.91
C VAL A 155 -3.57 10.14 -7.32
N MET A 156 -4.49 10.35 -8.27
CA MET A 156 -4.29 9.91 -9.65
C MET A 156 -3.24 10.77 -10.36
N GLU A 157 -3.23 12.09 -10.10
CA GLU A 157 -2.21 13.01 -10.60
C GLU A 157 -0.82 12.60 -10.10
N PHE A 158 -0.67 12.39 -8.78
CA PHE A 158 0.56 11.88 -8.19
C PHE A 158 1.02 10.56 -8.82
N CYS A 159 0.09 9.60 -9.01
CA CYS A 159 0.44 8.34 -9.64
C CYS A 159 0.95 8.52 -11.08
N GLN A 160 0.36 9.45 -11.83
CA GLN A 160 0.80 9.76 -13.20
C GLN A 160 2.22 10.34 -13.20
N GLU A 161 2.54 11.26 -12.29
CA GLU A 161 3.88 11.83 -12.14
C GLU A 161 4.92 10.75 -11.82
N VAL A 162 4.64 9.90 -10.82
CA VAL A 162 5.54 8.79 -10.44
C VAL A 162 5.81 7.84 -11.59
N VAL A 163 4.80 7.52 -12.40
CA VAL A 163 4.96 6.59 -13.53
C VAL A 163 5.68 7.26 -14.70
N GLN A 164 5.38 8.52 -14.98
CA GLN A 164 6.06 9.28 -16.05
C GLN A 164 7.55 9.42 -15.77
N GLU A 165 7.96 9.73 -14.54
CA GLU A 165 9.38 9.88 -14.17
C GLU A 165 10.20 8.60 -14.40
N VAL A 166 9.60 7.42 -14.20
CA VAL A 166 10.27 6.13 -14.38
C VAL A 166 10.23 5.66 -15.84
N ASP A 167 9.16 5.98 -16.57
CA ASP A 167 8.98 5.62 -17.97
C ASP A 167 9.68 6.62 -18.94
N VAL A 168 10.25 7.73 -18.46
CA VAL A 168 11.15 8.56 -19.28
C VAL A 168 12.35 7.69 -19.68
N PRO A 169 12.53 7.37 -20.98
CA PRO A 169 13.72 6.65 -21.38
C PRO A 169 14.93 7.52 -21.04
N ASN A 170 15.97 6.92 -20.47
CA ASN A 170 17.32 7.50 -20.40
C ASN A 170 17.74 7.97 -21.80
N THR A 171 17.33 9.18 -22.16
CA THR A 171 17.66 9.91 -23.39
C THR A 171 18.53 11.11 -23.04
N LEU A 172 19.26 10.98 -21.94
CA LEU A 172 20.32 11.88 -21.52
C LEU A 172 21.48 11.02 -21.03
N ASP A 173 22.13 10.35 -21.98
CA ASP A 173 23.58 10.18 -21.97
C ASP A 173 24.04 10.03 -23.43
N SER A 174 24.41 11.20 -23.97
CA SER A 174 25.62 11.48 -24.77
C SER A 174 26.09 10.45 -25.81
#